data_AF-A0A1I7E3T7-F1
#
_entry.id   AF-A0A1I7E3T7-F1
#
_cell.length_a   1.000
_cell.length_b   1.000
_cell.length_c   1.000
_cell.angle_alpha   90.00
_cell.angle_beta   90.00
_cell.angle_gamma   90.00
#
_symmetry.space_group_name_H-M   'P 1'
#
loop_
_entity.id
_entity.type
_entity.pdbx_description
1 polymer ?
#
loop_
_entity_poly.entity_id
_entity_poly.type
_entity_poly.pdbx_seq_one_letter_code
_entity_poly.pdbx_strand_id
1 'polypeptide(L)'
;MSAKPKDAFERMASNEAHVRREGLPDPSLVAGSGIKTKEALDWMALERPDRPELVREIDDECLRREVQDATIEEKRTQVRNMRMRFRQTARKGREDFETARSFRGHEHERE
;
A
#
# COMPACT_ATOMS: atom_id res chain seq x y z
N MET A 1 34.99 15.40 1.36
CA MET A 1 33.84 15.43 2.28
C MET A 1 33.00 14.19 2.00
N SER A 2 32.97 13.21 2.91
CA SER A 2 32.20 11.99 2.69
C SER A 2 30.71 12.30 2.83
N ALA A 3 29.96 12.16 1.74
CA ALA A 3 28.50 12.21 1.82
C ALA A 3 28.05 11.07 2.74
N LYS A 4 27.22 11.38 3.74
CA LYS A 4 26.72 10.35 4.66
C LYS A 4 25.88 9.37 3.83
N PRO A 5 26.02 8.05 4.01
CA PRO A 5 25.27 7.05 3.25
C PRO A 5 23.76 7.28 3.27
N LYS A 6 23.27 7.85 4.38
CA LYS A 6 21.88 8.23 4.58
C LYS A 6 21.40 9.28 3.57
N ASP A 7 22.22 10.28 3.26
CA ASP A 7 21.86 11.37 2.34
C ASP A 7 21.77 10.86 0.89
N ALA A 8 22.58 9.87 0.53
CA ALA A 8 22.51 9.21 -0.78
C ALA A 8 21.24 8.35 -0.91
N PHE A 9 20.88 7.63 0.15
CA PHE A 9 19.66 6.83 0.19
C PHE A 9 18.41 7.73 0.13
N GLU A 10 18.36 8.80 0.91
CA GLU A 10 17.24 9.76 0.90
C GLU A 10 17.09 10.45 -0.46
N ARG A 11 18.20 10.76 -1.14
CA ARG A 11 18.15 11.30 -2.50
C ARG A 11 17.63 10.30 -3.52
N MET A 12 18.03 9.03 -3.46
CA MET A 12 17.50 7.99 -4.34
C MET A 12 16.04 7.65 -4.06
N ALA A 13 15.61 7.73 -2.80
CA ALA A 13 14.22 7.50 -2.38
C ALA A 13 13.32 8.72 -2.61
N SER A 14 13.86 9.86 -3.01
CA SER A 14 13.09 11.06 -3.29
C SER A 14 12.23 10.87 -4.56
N ASN A 15 11.03 11.47 -4.57
CA ASN A 15 10.11 11.39 -5.72
C ASN A 15 10.69 12.03 -7.00
N GLU A 16 11.69 12.90 -6.84
CA GLU A 16 12.39 13.64 -7.90
C GLU A 16 13.68 12.94 -8.37
N ALA A 17 13.99 11.76 -7.83
CA ALA A 17 15.16 11.01 -8.24
C ALA A 17 15.04 10.56 -9.71
N HIS A 18 15.80 11.19 -10.60
CA HIS A 18 15.94 10.76 -11.98
C HIS A 18 17.00 9.66 -12.09
N VAL A 19 16.58 8.40 -11.98
CA VAL A 19 17.44 7.25 -12.31
C VAL A 19 17.54 7.15 -13.82
N ARG A 20 18.78 7.04 -14.35
CA ARG A 20 18.99 6.80 -15.78
C ARG A 20 18.41 5.44 -16.14
N ARG A 21 17.60 5.38 -17.20
CA ARG A 21 16.89 4.15 -17.62
C ARG A 21 17.81 3.06 -18.19
N GLU A 22 19.06 3.39 -18.48
CA GLU A 22 20.02 2.45 -19.05
C GLU A 22 20.21 1.23 -18.14
N GLY A 23 19.79 0.05 -18.60
CA GLY A 23 19.89 -1.21 -17.87
C GLY A 23 18.70 -1.59 -17.00
N LEU A 24 17.64 -0.76 -16.93
CA LEU A 24 16.40 -1.13 -16.25
C LEU A 24 15.52 -2.06 -17.12
N PRO A 25 14.82 -3.04 -16.52
CA PRO A 25 13.94 -3.93 -17.24
C PRO A 25 12.75 -3.19 -17.86
N ASP A 26 12.21 -3.71 -18.95
CA ASP A 26 11.05 -3.14 -19.63
C ASP A 26 9.83 -3.11 -18.68
N PRO A 27 9.20 -1.94 -18.45
CA PRO A 27 8.05 -1.82 -17.56
C PRO A 27 6.86 -2.71 -17.93
N SER A 28 6.69 -3.05 -19.22
CA SER A 28 5.63 -3.98 -19.66
C SER A 28 5.85 -5.41 -19.16
N LEU A 29 7.10 -5.88 -19.17
CA LEU A 29 7.48 -7.20 -18.66
C LEU A 29 7.40 -7.23 -17.13
N VAL A 30 7.80 -6.15 -16.47
CA VAL A 30 7.69 -5.99 -15.01
C VAL A 30 6.22 -6.01 -14.58
N ALA A 31 5.34 -5.29 -15.30
CA ALA A 31 3.90 -5.32 -15.04
C ALA A 31 3.31 -6.74 -15.22
N GLY A 32 3.71 -7.44 -16.29
CA GLY A 32 3.29 -8.83 -16.56
C GLY A 32 3.70 -9.83 -15.47
N SER A 33 4.80 -9.56 -14.75
CA SER A 33 5.25 -10.37 -13.61
C SER A 33 4.48 -10.11 -12.30
N GLY A 34 3.57 -9.13 -12.29
CA GLY A 34 2.80 -8.72 -11.12
C GLY A 34 3.51 -7.74 -10.18
N ILE A 35 4.72 -7.30 -10.54
CA ILE A 35 5.49 -6.31 -9.77
C ILE A 35 5.01 -4.90 -10.13
N LYS A 36 4.59 -4.12 -9.13
CA LYS A 36 4.12 -2.74 -9.30
C LYS A 36 5.22 -1.74 -8.99
N THR A 37 6.05 -1.42 -9.99
CA THR A 37 7.00 -0.30 -9.94
C THR A 37 6.34 0.99 -10.44
N LYS A 38 6.93 2.16 -10.15
CA LYS A 38 6.45 3.45 -10.67
C LYS A 38 6.34 3.43 -12.20
N GLU A 39 7.39 2.98 -12.88
CA GLU A 39 7.43 2.91 -14.35
C GLU A 39 6.40 1.94 -14.94
N ALA A 40 6.15 0.81 -14.26
CA ALA A 40 5.10 -0.14 -14.65
C ALA A 40 3.70 0.46 -14.46
N LEU A 41 3.47 1.20 -13.37
CA LEU A 41 2.22 1.92 -13.12
C LEU A 41 2.00 3.01 -14.17
N ASP A 42 3.04 3.79 -14.48
CA ASP A 42 2.99 4.84 -15.51
C ASP A 42 2.70 4.24 -16.89
N TRP A 43 3.34 3.11 -17.24
CA TRP A 43 3.05 2.38 -18.48
C TRP A 43 1.61 1.86 -18.53
N MET A 44 1.10 1.25 -17.46
CA MET A 44 -0.29 0.78 -17.39
C MET A 44 -1.30 1.92 -17.51
N ALA A 45 -1.01 3.09 -16.91
CA ALA A 45 -1.86 4.27 -17.01
C ALA A 45 -1.90 4.85 -18.43
N LEU A 46 -0.80 4.73 -19.18
CA LEU A 46 -0.75 5.12 -20.60
C LEU A 46 -1.48 4.13 -21.52
N GLU A 47 -1.40 2.82 -21.24
CA GLU A 47 -2.12 1.79 -22.01
C GLU A 47 -3.63 1.82 -21.77
N ARG A 48 -4.05 2.14 -20.54
CA ARG A 48 -5.44 2.23 -20.13
C ARG A 48 -5.67 3.56 -19.46
N PRO A 49 -5.77 4.66 -20.24
CA PRO A 49 -6.10 5.95 -19.68
C PRO A 49 -7.45 5.83 -18.97
N ASP A 50 -7.51 6.31 -17.73
CA ASP A 50 -8.74 6.34 -16.98
C ASP A 50 -9.78 7.13 -17.77
N ARG A 51 -10.96 6.53 -17.96
CA ARG A 51 -12.08 7.29 -18.53
C ARG A 51 -12.38 8.44 -17.57
N PRO A 52 -12.56 9.67 -18.07
CA PRO A 52 -12.89 10.80 -17.21
C PRO A 52 -14.12 10.43 -16.38
N GLU A 53 -13.96 10.51 -15.06
CA GLU A 53 -15.04 10.20 -14.14
C GLU A 53 -16.18 11.18 -14.41
N LEU A 54 -17.39 10.66 -14.61
CA LEU A 54 -18.55 11.47 -14.91
C LEU A 54 -19.02 12.10 -13.60
N VAL A 55 -18.47 13.28 -13.29
CA VAL A 55 -18.81 14.03 -12.08
C VAL A 55 -20.25 14.51 -12.20
N ARG A 56 -21.13 13.95 -11.37
CA ARG A 56 -22.50 14.47 -11.20
C ARG A 56 -22.45 15.55 -10.14
N GLU A 57 -22.58 16.80 -10.55
CA GLU A 57 -22.79 17.89 -9.60
C GLU A 57 -24.22 17.79 -9.05
N ILE A 58 -24.34 17.71 -7.72
CA ILE A 58 -25.62 17.79 -7.03
C ILE A 58 -25.92 19.28 -6.86
N ASP A 59 -26.94 19.79 -7.55
CA ASP A 59 -27.30 21.22 -7.53
C ASP A 59 -27.76 21.71 -6.15
N ASP A 60 -28.35 20.82 -5.35
CA ASP A 60 -28.82 21.11 -4.00
C ASP A 60 -27.69 21.01 -2.96
N GLU A 61 -27.43 22.12 -2.26
CA GLU A 61 -26.38 22.22 -1.24
C GLU A 61 -26.64 21.31 -0.03
N CYS A 62 -27.90 21.14 0.39
CA CYS A 62 -28.24 20.29 1.53
C CYS A 62 -27.95 18.82 1.21
N LEU A 63 -28.38 18.34 0.05
CA LEU A 63 -28.09 16.98 -0.41
C LEU A 63 -26.59 16.74 -0.60
N ARG A 64 -25.86 17.75 -1.08
CA ARG A 64 -24.40 17.66 -1.23
C ARG A 64 -23.70 17.45 0.11
N ARG A 65 -24.10 18.18 1.16
CA ARG A 65 -23.55 18.04 2.51
C ARG A 65 -23.90 16.68 3.12
N GLU A 66 -25.14 16.24 3.00
CA GLU A 66 -25.56 14.91 3.48
C GLU A 66 -24.77 13.77 2.84
N VAL A 67 -24.56 13.82 1.52
CA VAL A 67 -23.74 12.83 0.81
C VAL A 67 -22.29 12.89 1.26
N GLN A 68 -21.72 14.07 1.45
CA GLN A 68 -20.35 14.22 1.96
C GLN A 68 -20.20 13.64 3.37
N ASP A 69 -21.14 13.95 4.28
CA ASP A 69 -21.13 13.44 5.65
C ASP A 69 -21.26 11.91 5.67
N ALA A 70 -22.15 11.34 4.86
CA ALA A 70 -22.28 9.89 4.70
C ALA A 70 -20.98 9.25 4.19
N THR A 71 -20.33 9.87 3.20
CA THR A 71 -19.05 9.38 2.64
C THR A 71 -17.93 9.44 3.68
N ILE A 72 -17.88 10.49 4.50
CA ILE A 72 -16.91 10.65 5.58
C ILE A 72 -17.10 9.55 6.64
N GLU A 73 -18.34 9.28 7.03
CA GLU A 73 -18.65 8.28 8.05
C GLU A 73 -18.37 6.84 7.55
N GLU A 74 -18.64 6.57 6.27
CA GLU A 74 -18.27 5.31 5.63
C GLU A 74 -16.75 5.10 5.65
N LYS A 75 -15.97 6.10 5.23
CA LYS A 75 -14.50 6.04 5.27
C LYS A 75 -13.98 5.80 6.68
N ARG A 76 -14.54 6.47 7.69
CA ARG A 76 -14.18 6.26 9.11
C ARG A 76 -14.46 4.81 9.54
N THR A 77 -15.61 4.27 9.15
CA THR A 77 -16.00 2.89 9.44
C THR A 77 -15.07 1.89 8.77
N GLN A 78 -14.72 2.10 7.50
CA GLN A 78 -13.76 1.28 6.76
C GLN A 78 -12.39 1.26 7.45
N VAL A 79 -11.87 2.43 7.85
CA VAL A 79 -10.58 2.52 8.56
C VAL A 79 -10.64 1.83 9.91
N ARG A 80 -11.74 1.98 10.67
CA ARG A 80 -11.93 1.28 11.94
C ARG A 80 -11.92 -0.23 11.74
N ASN A 81 -12.64 -0.74 10.74
CA ASN A 81 -12.69 -2.17 10.40
C ASN A 81 -11.31 -2.70 9.99
N MET A 82 -10.56 -1.94 9.19
CA MET A 82 -9.19 -2.30 8.81
C MET A 82 -8.28 -2.41 10.04
N ARG A 83 -8.35 -1.44 10.96
CA ARG A 83 -7.57 -1.47 12.22
C ARG A 83 -7.97 -2.66 13.09
N MET A 84 -9.25 -2.99 13.19
CA MET A 84 -9.71 -4.16 13.94
C MET A 84 -9.19 -5.46 13.35
N ARG A 85 -9.32 -5.64 12.02
CA ARG A 85 -8.80 -6.82 11.31
C ARG A 85 -7.30 -6.98 11.54
N PHE A 86 -6.52 -5.91 11.40
CA PHE A 86 -5.08 -5.94 11.66
C PHE A 86 -4.76 -6.41 13.09
N ARG A 87 -5.44 -5.84 14.11
CA ARG A 87 -5.26 -6.24 15.51
C ARG A 87 -5.64 -7.70 15.75
N GLN A 88 -6.73 -8.17 15.15
CA GLN A 88 -7.19 -9.55 15.27
C GLN A 88 -6.21 -10.52 14.61
N THR A 89 -5.72 -10.24 13.41
CA THR A 89 -4.71 -11.06 12.74
C THR A 89 -3.41 -11.13 13.55
N ALA A 90 -2.96 -9.99 14.12
CA ALA A 90 -1.78 -9.95 14.98
C ALA A 90 -1.96 -10.69 16.31
N ARG A 91 -3.19 -10.82 16.81
CA ARG A 91 -3.53 -11.62 17.99
C ARG A 91 -3.57 -13.10 17.65
N LYS A 92 -4.30 -13.48 16.59
CA LYS A 92 -4.40 -14.87 16.13
C LYS A 92 -3.03 -15.44 15.79
N GLY A 93 -2.16 -14.68 15.12
CA GLY A 93 -0.80 -15.13 14.85
C GLY A 93 -0.02 -15.43 16.13
N ARG A 94 -0.19 -14.63 17.20
CA ARG A 94 0.42 -14.92 18.51
C ARG A 94 -0.14 -16.18 19.15
N GLU A 95 -1.46 -16.34 19.16
CA GLU A 95 -2.13 -17.54 19.68
C GLU A 95 -1.70 -18.79 18.90
N ASP A 96 -1.59 -18.71 17.57
CA ASP A 96 -1.12 -19.79 16.71
C ASP A 96 0.36 -20.14 17.00
N PHE A 97 1.22 -19.14 17.22
CA PHE A 97 2.62 -19.35 17.62
C PHE A 97 2.74 -19.98 19.01
N GLU A 98 1.98 -19.52 19.99
CA GLU A 98 1.95 -20.09 21.36
C GLU A 98 1.45 -21.54 21.33
N THR A 99 0.40 -21.79 20.55
CA THR A 99 -0.15 -23.14 20.33
C THR A 99 0.89 -24.04 19.67
N ALA A 100 1.54 -23.59 18.59
CA ALA A 100 2.62 -24.33 17.96
C ALA A 100 3.82 -24.59 18.90
N ARG A 101 4.15 -23.64 19.79
CA ARG A 101 5.18 -23.81 20.83
C ARG A 101 4.76 -24.88 21.85
N SER A 102 3.50 -24.87 22.30
CA SER A 102 3.00 -25.88 23.25
C SER A 102 2.98 -27.30 22.67
N PHE A 103 2.69 -27.45 21.38
CA PHE A 103 2.70 -28.75 20.70
C PHE A 103 4.11 -29.25 20.35
N ARG A 104 5.13 -28.38 20.39
CA ARG A 104 6.52 -28.76 20.07
C ARG A 104 7.23 -29.53 21.18
N GLY A 105 6.68 -29.55 22.40
CA GLY A 105 7.30 -30.20 23.56
C GLY A 105 8.61 -29.51 24.02
N HIS A 106 8.97 -29.69 25.29
CA HIS A 106 10.11 -29.02 25.95
C HIS A 106 11.51 -29.42 25.41
N GLU A 107 11.61 -30.32 24.43
CA GLU A 107 12.88 -30.94 24.00
C GLU A 107 13.74 -30.06 23.05
N HIS A 108 13.29 -28.84 22.72
CA HIS A 108 13.97 -27.96 21.76
C HIS A 108 14.24 -26.53 22.26
N GLU A 109 14.07 -26.25 23.55
CA GLU A 109 14.59 -25.02 24.14
C GLU A 109 16.11 -25.21 24.30
N ARG A 110 16.89 -24.59 23.41
CA ARG A 110 18.36 -24.56 23.51
C ARG A 110 18.75 -23.83 24.81
N GLU A 111 19.56 -24.49 25.62
CA GLU A 111 20.33 -23.90 26.73
C GLU A 111 21.11 -22.64 26.29
#